data_AF-A0A9D9PRY1-F1
#
_entry.id   AF-A0A9D9PRY1-F1
#
_cell.length_a   1.000
_cell.length_b   1.000
_cell.length_c   1.000
_cell.angle_alpha   90.00
_cell.angle_beta   90.00
_cell.angle_gamma   90.00
#
_symmetry.space_group_name_H-M   'P 1'
#
loop_
_entity.id
_entity.type
_entity.pdbx_description
1 polymer ?
#
loop_
_entity_poly.entity_id
_entity_poly.type
_entity_poly.pdbx_seq_one_letter_code
_entity_poly.pdbx_strand_id
1 'polypeptide(L)'
;MLEMLKGQESKVEAFRKTYKCKSDLSIDNKETVLHIITVHAYNHDAQWRTIRKIADDAHIAQNNKAAVIDWLQKEIEKYFHSDINSQADFDKWHRSMCETLTARINEEVLVGYKLIHMGKAQKVINMSFKYLSSLDGTDKYERYFNYCHVPLDKNILSWYYSNIATDVPKSGYKTWSNLEYEDYIKIQKDFRNYCKHSGYVPLGLEWKIF
;
A
#
# COMPACT_ATOMS: atom_id res chain seq x y z
N MET A 1 -13.44 0.08 16.03
CA MET A 1 -12.07 -0.27 15.62
C MET A 1 -12.13 -1.63 14.98
N LEU A 2 -11.51 -1.80 13.83
CA LEU A 2 -11.51 -3.06 13.08
C LEU A 2 -11.05 -4.22 13.95
N GLU A 3 -11.75 -5.36 13.89
CA GLU A 3 -11.37 -6.58 14.62
C GLU A 3 -9.97 -7.03 14.20
N MET A 4 -9.59 -6.78 12.94
CA MET A 4 -8.26 -7.09 12.42
C MET A 4 -7.10 -6.36 13.14
N LEU A 5 -7.38 -5.25 13.84
CA LEU A 5 -6.40 -4.45 14.57
C LEU A 5 -6.44 -4.67 16.08
N LYS A 6 -7.29 -5.58 16.56
CA LYS A 6 -7.41 -5.92 17.97
C LYS A 6 -6.07 -6.45 18.52
N GLY A 7 -5.64 -5.93 19.65
CA GLY A 7 -4.33 -6.18 20.24
C GLY A 7 -3.18 -5.36 19.64
N GLN A 8 -3.46 -4.44 18.72
CA GLN A 8 -2.48 -3.54 18.09
C GLN A 8 -2.79 -2.05 18.35
N GLU A 9 -3.69 -1.76 19.30
CA GLU A 9 -4.29 -0.45 19.56
C GLU A 9 -3.21 0.60 19.86
N SER A 10 -2.25 0.27 20.72
CA SER A 10 -1.18 1.19 21.11
C SER A 10 -0.29 1.60 19.93
N LYS A 11 -0.05 0.69 18.98
CA LYS A 11 0.75 0.98 17.78
C LYS A 11 -0.03 1.83 16.79
N VAL A 12 -1.31 1.48 16.58
CA VAL A 12 -2.24 2.26 15.76
C VAL A 12 -2.38 3.69 16.32
N GLU A 13 -2.49 3.85 17.62
CA GLU A 13 -2.61 5.15 18.28
C GLU A 13 -1.31 5.96 18.21
N ALA A 14 -0.15 5.35 18.46
CA ALA A 14 1.15 6.00 18.26
C ALA A 14 1.32 6.47 16.80
N PHE A 15 0.81 5.67 15.88
CA PHE A 15 0.83 5.99 14.47
C PHE A 15 -0.11 7.16 14.11
N ARG A 16 -1.35 7.17 14.62
CA ARG A 16 -2.30 8.28 14.49
C ARG A 16 -1.73 9.60 15.01
N LYS A 17 -0.98 9.58 16.13
CA LYS A 17 -0.28 10.77 16.67
C LYS A 17 0.81 11.32 15.76
N THR A 18 1.39 10.48 14.90
CA THR A 18 2.40 10.90 13.91
C THR A 18 1.78 11.73 12.79
N TYR A 19 0.49 11.48 12.50
CA TYR A 19 -0.30 12.25 11.57
C TYR A 19 -0.80 13.51 12.27
N LYS A 20 -0.01 14.58 12.21
CA LYS A 20 -0.46 15.92 12.60
C LYS A 20 -1.52 16.44 11.60
N CYS A 21 -2.62 15.73 11.42
CA CYS A 21 -3.78 16.23 10.69
C CYS A 21 -4.43 17.33 11.52
N LYS A 22 -4.68 18.47 10.90
CA LYS A 22 -5.44 19.58 11.52
C LYS A 22 -6.95 19.30 11.56
N SER A 23 -7.39 18.21 10.95
CA SER A 23 -8.76 17.80 10.70
C SER A 23 -9.10 16.50 11.42
N ASP A 24 -10.40 16.17 11.44
CA ASP A 24 -10.93 14.93 11.98
C ASP A 24 -10.28 13.68 11.34
N LEU A 25 -9.82 12.73 12.16
CA LEU A 25 -9.14 11.50 11.74
C LEU A 25 -10.14 10.41 11.32
N SER A 26 -11.09 10.78 10.45
CA SER A 26 -12.16 9.91 9.95
C SER A 26 -11.92 9.50 8.50
N ILE A 27 -12.26 8.26 8.16
CA ILE A 27 -12.25 7.77 6.78
C ILE A 27 -13.28 8.48 5.89
N ASP A 28 -14.31 9.08 6.48
CA ASP A 28 -15.32 9.85 5.75
C ASP A 28 -14.87 11.29 5.45
N ASN A 29 -13.79 11.73 6.10
CA ASN A 29 -13.19 13.04 5.83
C ASN A 29 -12.27 12.95 4.60
N LYS A 30 -12.77 13.45 3.47
CA LYS A 30 -12.04 13.44 2.18
C LYS A 30 -10.69 14.16 2.25
N GLU A 31 -10.55 15.23 3.02
CA GLU A 31 -9.27 15.95 3.16
C GLU A 31 -8.25 15.11 3.93
N THR A 32 -8.69 14.45 5.01
CA THR A 32 -7.85 13.53 5.79
C THR A 32 -7.39 12.35 4.95
N VAL A 33 -8.29 11.72 4.18
CA VAL A 33 -7.97 10.62 3.27
C VAL A 33 -6.95 11.06 2.22
N LEU A 34 -7.18 12.21 1.57
CA LEU A 34 -6.27 12.76 0.56
C LEU A 34 -4.89 13.06 1.16
N HIS A 35 -4.86 13.65 2.35
CA HIS A 35 -3.63 13.96 3.08
C HIS A 35 -2.81 12.69 3.35
N ILE A 36 -3.46 11.63 3.85
CA ILE A 36 -2.79 10.36 4.17
C ILE A 36 -2.20 9.69 2.94
N ILE A 37 -2.97 9.62 1.85
CA ILE A 37 -2.49 9.05 0.58
C ILE A 37 -1.30 9.88 0.06
N THR A 38 -1.42 11.21 0.06
CA THR A 38 -0.40 12.11 -0.48
C THR A 38 0.89 12.09 0.34
N VAL A 39 0.76 12.35 1.65
CA VAL A 39 1.91 12.60 2.52
C VAL A 39 2.54 11.28 2.93
N HIS A 40 1.74 10.35 3.47
CA HIS A 40 2.30 9.15 4.06
C HIS A 40 2.56 8.08 3.01
N ALA A 41 1.54 7.63 2.29
CA ALA A 41 1.72 6.54 1.34
C ALA A 41 2.60 6.94 0.13
N TYR A 42 2.27 8.06 -0.52
CA TYR A 42 3.02 8.52 -1.69
C TYR A 42 4.35 9.16 -1.29
N ASN A 43 4.38 10.30 -0.61
CA ASN A 43 5.65 11.02 -0.41
C ASN A 43 6.67 10.26 0.46
N HIS A 44 6.22 9.68 1.59
CA HIS A 44 7.11 9.02 2.53
C HIS A 44 7.39 7.55 2.14
N ASP A 45 6.38 6.71 1.98
CA ASP A 45 6.58 5.25 1.87
C ASP A 45 6.90 4.74 0.47
N ALA A 46 6.54 5.46 -0.58
CA ALA A 46 6.93 5.07 -1.93
C ALA A 46 8.43 5.32 -2.21
N GLN A 47 9.13 6.05 -1.33
CA GLN A 47 10.59 6.24 -1.37
C GLN A 47 11.08 6.78 -2.74
N TRP A 48 10.47 7.85 -3.25
CA TRP A 48 10.78 8.43 -4.58
C TRP A 48 12.25 8.85 -4.74
N ARG A 49 12.93 9.17 -3.64
CA ARG A 49 14.36 9.56 -3.62
C ARG A 49 15.31 8.55 -4.27
N THR A 50 14.87 7.31 -4.48
CA THR A 50 15.67 6.28 -5.16
C THR A 50 15.67 6.42 -6.69
N ILE A 51 14.83 7.30 -7.25
CA ILE A 51 14.75 7.60 -8.68
C ILE A 51 15.80 8.69 -8.96
N ARG A 52 17.01 8.29 -9.37
CA ARG A 52 18.04 9.24 -9.80
C ARG A 52 17.59 9.93 -11.10
N LYS A 53 17.84 11.24 -11.21
CA LYS A 53 17.59 12.05 -12.42
C LYS A 53 18.48 11.50 -13.54
N ILE A 54 17.92 11.26 -14.74
CA ILE A 54 18.69 10.79 -15.91
C ILE A 54 18.90 11.93 -16.93
N ALA A 55 18.16 13.04 -16.82
CA ALA A 55 18.27 14.15 -17.76
C ALA A 55 18.33 15.51 -17.06
N ASP A 56 19.11 16.43 -17.63
CA ASP A 56 19.31 17.78 -17.10
C ASP A 56 17.99 18.58 -17.07
N ASP A 57 17.10 18.32 -18.02
CA ASP A 57 15.79 18.96 -18.24
C ASP A 57 14.60 18.27 -17.53
N ALA A 58 14.82 17.18 -16.79
CA ALA A 58 13.72 16.42 -16.22
C ALA A 58 12.86 17.30 -15.28
N HIS A 59 11.54 17.30 -15.50
CA HIS A 59 10.55 18.13 -14.79
C HIS A 59 9.53 17.27 -14.02
N ILE A 60 9.33 17.56 -12.73
CA ILE A 60 8.24 16.94 -11.95
C ILE A 60 7.03 17.86 -12.02
N ALA A 61 6.00 17.46 -12.75
CA ALA A 61 4.76 18.21 -12.87
C ALA A 61 3.92 18.08 -11.59
N GLN A 62 4.09 19.02 -10.64
CA GLN A 62 3.39 19.00 -9.35
C GLN A 62 1.85 19.00 -9.50
N ASN A 63 1.31 19.69 -10.51
CA ASN A 63 -0.12 19.70 -10.80
C ASN A 63 -0.61 18.31 -11.27
N ASN A 64 0.17 17.63 -12.11
CA ASN A 64 -0.15 16.29 -12.57
C ASN A 64 -0.08 15.28 -11.42
N LYS A 65 0.91 15.42 -10.52
CA LYS A 65 0.97 14.64 -9.29
C LYS A 65 -0.33 14.80 -8.48
N ALA A 66 -0.79 16.02 -8.25
CA ALA A 66 -2.03 16.25 -7.50
C ALA A 66 -3.22 15.58 -8.19
N ALA A 67 -3.33 15.67 -9.51
CA ALA A 67 -4.39 15.02 -10.29
C ALA A 67 -4.34 13.48 -10.23
N VAL A 68 -3.14 12.88 -10.28
CA VAL A 68 -2.96 11.44 -10.13
C VAL A 68 -3.34 10.97 -8.72
N ILE A 69 -3.02 11.74 -7.68
CA ILE A 69 -3.38 11.39 -6.31
C ILE A 69 -4.88 11.55 -6.05
N ASP A 70 -5.50 12.63 -6.54
CA ASP A 70 -6.95 12.82 -6.47
C ASP A 70 -7.70 11.68 -7.18
N TRP A 71 -7.21 11.24 -8.33
CA TRP A 71 -7.73 10.04 -8.98
C TRP A 71 -7.59 8.78 -8.12
N LEU A 72 -6.40 8.54 -7.55
CA LEU A 72 -6.18 7.37 -6.71
C LEU A 72 -7.13 7.36 -5.49
N GLN A 73 -7.34 8.52 -4.87
CA GLN A 73 -8.33 8.67 -3.80
C GLN A 73 -9.73 8.27 -4.28
N LYS A 74 -10.17 8.76 -5.44
CA LYS A 74 -11.49 8.44 -6.01
C LYS A 74 -11.65 6.96 -6.32
N GLU A 75 -10.61 6.30 -6.81
CA GLU A 75 -10.66 4.84 -7.05
C GLU A 75 -10.72 4.03 -5.75
N ILE A 76 -10.02 4.46 -4.70
CA ILE A 76 -10.14 3.86 -3.37
C ILE A 76 -11.54 4.11 -2.77
N GLU A 77 -12.11 5.30 -2.95
CA GLU A 77 -13.48 5.60 -2.52
C GLU A 77 -14.50 4.69 -3.25
N LYS A 78 -14.34 4.51 -4.57
CA LYS A 78 -15.16 3.57 -5.35
C LYS A 78 -15.00 2.13 -4.87
N TYR A 79 -13.79 1.71 -4.53
CA TYR A 79 -13.53 0.36 -4.01
C TYR A 79 -14.38 0.07 -2.76
N PHE A 80 -14.44 1.01 -1.80
CA PHE A 80 -15.27 0.88 -0.59
C PHE A 80 -16.79 0.85 -0.82
N HIS A 81 -17.24 1.13 -2.05
CA HIS A 81 -18.65 1.08 -2.44
C HIS A 81 -18.90 0.08 -3.58
N SER A 82 -17.91 -0.76 -3.90
CA SER A 82 -17.98 -1.72 -5.00
C SER A 82 -18.56 -3.07 -4.56
N ASP A 83 -18.87 -3.90 -5.55
CA ASP A 83 -19.33 -5.30 -5.38
C ASP A 83 -18.17 -6.31 -5.22
N ILE A 84 -16.93 -5.84 -5.01
CA ILE A 84 -15.78 -6.71 -4.74
C ILE A 84 -16.03 -7.48 -3.44
N ASN A 85 -16.17 -8.81 -3.56
CA ASN A 85 -16.58 -9.68 -2.46
C ASN A 85 -15.70 -10.93 -2.32
N SER A 86 -14.58 -10.99 -3.04
CA SER A 86 -13.65 -12.10 -2.99
C SER A 86 -12.19 -11.64 -3.09
N GLN A 87 -11.28 -12.49 -2.62
CA GLN A 87 -9.85 -12.25 -2.78
C GLN A 87 -9.45 -12.18 -4.26
N ALA A 88 -10.08 -12.97 -5.13
CA ALA A 88 -9.78 -12.97 -6.55
C ALA A 88 -10.16 -11.64 -7.21
N ASP A 89 -11.31 -11.06 -6.81
CA ASP A 89 -11.76 -9.76 -7.30
C ASP A 89 -10.83 -8.64 -6.81
N PHE A 90 -10.41 -8.68 -5.54
CA PHE A 90 -9.42 -7.74 -5.02
C PHE A 90 -8.07 -7.88 -5.74
N ASP A 91 -7.56 -9.10 -5.92
CA ASP A 91 -6.28 -9.34 -6.59
C ASP A 91 -6.32 -8.76 -8.03
N LYS A 92 -7.44 -8.92 -8.75
CA LYS A 92 -7.67 -8.36 -10.09
C LYS A 92 -7.75 -6.83 -10.08
N TRP A 93 -8.56 -6.25 -9.19
CA TRP A 93 -8.68 -4.80 -9.04
C TRP A 93 -7.34 -4.17 -8.68
N HIS A 94 -6.64 -4.74 -7.70
CA HIS A 94 -5.35 -4.26 -7.23
C HIS A 94 -4.30 -4.32 -8.34
N ARG A 95 -4.28 -5.38 -9.17
CA ARG A 95 -3.39 -5.45 -10.34
C ARG A 95 -3.63 -4.29 -11.29
N SER A 96 -4.89 -4.11 -11.70
CA SER A 96 -5.28 -3.04 -12.62
C SER A 96 -4.92 -1.66 -12.06
N MET A 97 -5.19 -1.43 -10.78
CA MET A 97 -4.81 -0.18 -10.10
C MET A 97 -3.31 0.05 -10.09
N CYS A 98 -2.51 -0.98 -9.82
CA CYS A 98 -1.05 -0.88 -9.88
C CYS A 98 -0.55 -0.53 -11.28
N GLU A 99 -1.06 -1.21 -12.30
CA GLU A 99 -0.70 -0.98 -13.71
C GLU A 99 -1.05 0.45 -14.13
N THR A 100 -2.29 0.90 -13.85
CA THR A 100 -2.73 2.27 -14.17
C THR A 100 -1.93 3.31 -13.40
N LEU A 101 -1.75 3.16 -12.08
CA LEU A 101 -0.98 4.13 -11.29
C LEU A 101 0.47 4.23 -11.77
N THR A 102 1.10 3.10 -12.13
CA THR A 102 2.44 3.10 -12.73
C THR A 102 2.48 3.88 -14.05
N ALA A 103 1.54 3.62 -14.96
CA ALA A 103 1.45 4.34 -16.24
C ALA A 103 1.27 5.84 -16.01
N ARG A 104 0.29 6.24 -15.20
CA ARG A 104 0.01 7.66 -14.92
C ARG A 104 1.18 8.38 -14.26
N ILE A 105 1.90 7.75 -13.34
CA ILE A 105 3.09 8.37 -12.74
C ILE A 105 4.19 8.56 -13.79
N ASN A 106 4.44 7.55 -14.63
CA ASN A 106 5.48 7.59 -15.65
C ASN A 106 5.17 8.63 -16.74
N GLU A 107 3.93 8.67 -17.21
CA GLU A 107 3.49 9.47 -18.36
C GLU A 107 3.08 10.89 -18.00
N GLU A 108 2.57 11.11 -16.79
CA GLU A 108 2.04 12.42 -16.38
C GLU A 108 2.96 13.12 -15.36
N VAL A 109 3.63 12.40 -14.47
CA VAL A 109 4.36 13.00 -13.34
C VAL A 109 5.88 13.02 -13.55
N LEU A 110 6.42 11.93 -14.09
CA LEU A 110 7.85 11.65 -14.21
C LEU A 110 8.35 11.74 -15.67
N VAL A 111 7.74 12.63 -16.47
CA VAL A 111 8.15 12.84 -17.86
C VAL A 111 9.64 13.22 -17.92
N GLY A 112 10.44 12.42 -18.65
CA GLY A 112 11.90 12.60 -18.74
C GLY A 112 12.71 12.06 -17.54
N TYR A 113 12.07 11.41 -16.57
CA TYR A 113 12.76 10.69 -15.48
C TYR A 113 12.85 9.18 -15.76
N LYS A 114 13.66 8.49 -14.94
CA LYS A 114 13.66 7.03 -14.91
C LYS A 114 12.26 6.51 -14.58
N LEU A 115 11.73 5.66 -15.46
CA LEU A 115 10.44 5.01 -15.25
C LEU A 115 10.44 4.17 -13.97
N ILE A 116 9.31 4.19 -13.28
CA ILE A 116 9.05 3.31 -12.16
C ILE A 116 8.46 1.99 -12.63
N HIS A 117 8.77 0.94 -11.88
CA HIS A 117 8.14 -0.36 -12.00
C HIS A 117 6.96 -0.48 -11.03
N MET A 118 6.13 -1.50 -11.28
CA MET A 118 4.88 -1.71 -10.58
C MET A 118 5.01 -1.85 -9.06
N GLY A 119 6.16 -2.28 -8.55
CA GLY A 119 6.44 -2.36 -7.11
C GLY A 119 6.16 -1.04 -6.38
N LYS A 120 6.52 0.11 -6.97
CA LYS A 120 6.25 1.44 -6.40
C LYS A 120 4.76 1.71 -6.24
N ALA A 121 3.97 1.40 -7.26
CA ALA A 121 2.51 1.52 -7.21
C ALA A 121 1.90 0.58 -6.16
N GLN A 122 2.36 -0.68 -6.08
CA GLN A 122 1.94 -1.64 -5.06
C GLN A 122 2.15 -1.08 -3.64
N LYS A 123 3.31 -0.47 -3.37
CA LYS A 123 3.60 0.12 -2.05
C LYS A 123 2.68 1.30 -1.75
N VAL A 124 2.46 2.21 -2.71
CA VAL A 124 1.53 3.34 -2.53
C VAL A 124 0.13 2.83 -2.18
N ILE A 125 -0.40 1.88 -2.94
CA ILE A 125 -1.77 1.36 -2.75
C ILE A 125 -1.88 0.61 -1.41
N ASN A 126 -0.97 -0.31 -1.11
CA ASN A 126 -1.03 -1.09 0.12
C ASN A 126 -0.83 -0.24 1.38
N MET A 127 0.09 0.72 1.33
CA MET A 127 0.28 1.66 2.45
C MET A 127 -0.93 2.57 2.63
N SER A 128 -1.57 2.98 1.53
CA SER A 128 -2.83 3.74 1.62
C SER A 128 -3.89 2.94 2.39
N PHE A 129 -4.14 1.69 2.03
CA PHE A 129 -5.10 0.86 2.77
C PHE A 129 -4.72 0.65 4.24
N LYS A 130 -3.44 0.39 4.52
CA LYS A 130 -2.94 0.22 5.89
C LYS A 130 -3.27 1.46 6.72
N TYR A 131 -2.99 2.65 6.18
CA TYR A 131 -3.21 3.91 6.88
C TYR A 131 -4.69 4.26 7.02
N LEU A 132 -5.48 4.04 5.98
CA LEU A 132 -6.92 4.24 6.03
C LEU A 132 -7.58 3.31 7.04
N SER A 133 -7.08 2.07 7.20
CA SER A 133 -7.61 1.13 8.21
C SER A 133 -7.43 1.62 9.65
N SER A 134 -6.54 2.59 9.89
CA SER A 134 -6.30 3.16 11.22
C SER A 134 -7.19 4.36 11.57
N LEU A 135 -8.02 4.81 10.64
CA LEU A 135 -8.93 5.94 10.82
C LEU A 135 -10.21 5.56 11.57
N ASP A 136 -10.88 6.57 12.11
CA ASP A 136 -12.22 6.44 12.67
C ASP A 136 -13.26 6.17 11.56
N GLY A 137 -14.35 5.50 11.92
CA GLY A 137 -15.44 5.17 10.99
C GLY A 137 -15.11 4.02 10.02
N THR A 138 -13.99 3.32 10.21
CA THR A 138 -13.54 2.22 9.34
C THR A 138 -14.33 0.93 9.50
N ASP A 139 -15.00 0.72 10.64
CA ASP A 139 -15.72 -0.52 10.98
C ASP A 139 -16.75 -0.92 9.91
N LYS A 140 -17.45 0.05 9.32
CA LYS A 140 -18.42 -0.19 8.22
C LYS A 140 -17.78 -0.68 6.92
N TYR A 141 -16.46 -0.57 6.77
CA TYR A 141 -15.69 -1.00 5.62
C TYR A 141 -14.80 -2.22 5.91
N GLU A 142 -14.94 -2.87 7.07
CA GLU A 142 -14.05 -3.96 7.51
C GLU A 142 -13.87 -5.06 6.45
N ARG A 143 -14.95 -5.47 5.79
CA ARG A 143 -14.90 -6.49 4.73
C ARG A 143 -13.90 -6.17 3.62
N TYR A 144 -13.72 -4.88 3.29
CA TYR A 144 -12.84 -4.43 2.22
C TYR A 144 -11.37 -4.51 2.64
N PHE A 145 -11.06 -4.28 3.91
CA PHE A 145 -9.70 -4.39 4.43
C PHE A 145 -9.22 -5.84 4.55
N ASN A 146 -10.15 -6.79 4.73
CA ASN A 146 -9.82 -8.22 4.86
C ASN A 146 -9.16 -8.82 3.62
N TYR A 147 -9.42 -8.27 2.44
CA TYR A 147 -8.79 -8.71 1.18
C TYR A 147 -7.46 -8.01 0.89
N CYS A 148 -7.15 -6.91 1.60
CA CYS A 148 -5.99 -6.09 1.30
C CYS A 148 -4.67 -6.83 1.54
N HIS A 149 -3.72 -6.55 0.66
CA HIS A 149 -2.39 -7.11 0.67
C HIS A 149 -1.50 -6.51 1.77
N VAL A 150 -0.50 -7.28 2.22
CA VAL A 150 0.57 -6.76 3.08
C VAL A 150 1.37 -5.73 2.28
N PRO A 151 1.68 -4.55 2.83
CA PRO A 151 2.64 -3.65 2.21
C PRO A 151 4.05 -4.25 2.25
N LEU A 152 4.61 -4.60 1.09
CA LEU A 152 5.95 -5.19 1.02
C LEU A 152 7.02 -4.10 1.02
N ASP A 153 8.03 -4.25 1.87
CA ASP A 153 9.29 -3.51 1.80
C ASP A 153 10.45 -4.42 2.19
N LYS A 154 11.66 -3.86 2.30
CA LYS A 154 12.85 -4.60 2.68
C LYS A 154 12.68 -5.33 4.01
N ASN A 155 12.05 -4.72 5.01
CA ASN A 155 11.93 -5.29 6.34
C ASN A 155 10.90 -6.42 6.35
N ILE A 156 9.74 -6.20 5.73
CA ILE A 156 8.70 -7.23 5.59
C ILE A 156 9.18 -8.41 4.74
N LEU A 157 9.92 -8.16 3.65
CA LEU A 157 10.50 -9.24 2.85
C LEU A 157 11.58 -10.02 3.62
N SER A 158 12.44 -9.32 4.37
CA SER A 158 13.43 -9.99 5.22
C SER A 158 12.76 -10.90 6.25
N TRP A 159 11.67 -10.44 6.86
CA TRP A 159 10.88 -11.25 7.78
C TRP A 159 10.23 -12.43 7.07
N TYR A 160 9.60 -12.22 5.91
CA TYR A 160 8.97 -13.27 5.09
C TYR A 160 9.95 -14.40 4.77
N TYR A 161 11.14 -14.06 4.28
CA TYR A 161 12.14 -15.06 3.93
C TYR A 161 12.72 -15.81 5.13
N SER A 162 12.65 -15.24 6.33
CA SER A 162 13.13 -15.88 7.56
C SER A 162 12.07 -16.74 8.25
N ASN A 163 10.78 -16.47 8.02
CA ASN A 163 9.69 -17.06 8.80
C ASN A 163 8.68 -17.88 7.97
N ILE A 164 8.56 -17.61 6.66
CA ILE A 164 7.56 -18.24 5.79
C ILE A 164 8.25 -19.03 4.68
N ALA A 165 9.14 -18.42 3.90
CA ALA A 165 9.82 -19.05 2.77
C ALA A 165 11.16 -19.69 3.17
N THR A 166 11.12 -20.60 4.15
CA THR A 166 12.32 -21.22 4.75
C THR A 166 13.06 -22.17 3.80
N ASP A 167 12.44 -22.56 2.69
CA ASP A 167 12.99 -23.40 1.62
C ASP A 167 13.78 -22.61 0.56
N VAL A 168 13.67 -21.28 0.55
CA VAL A 168 14.40 -20.42 -0.38
C VAL A 168 15.79 -20.10 0.19
N PRO A 169 16.89 -20.44 -0.50
CA PRO A 169 18.22 -20.05 -0.06
C PRO A 169 18.38 -18.53 -0.12
N LYS A 170 19.24 -17.96 0.74
CA LYS A 170 19.48 -16.50 0.80
C LYS A 170 19.88 -15.88 -0.55
N SER A 171 20.57 -16.63 -1.41
CA SER A 171 20.93 -16.21 -2.77
C SER A 171 19.72 -16.03 -3.70
N GLY A 172 18.60 -16.66 -3.39
CA GLY A 172 17.33 -16.53 -4.10
C GLY A 172 16.41 -15.44 -3.54
N TYR A 173 16.82 -14.68 -2.53
CA TYR A 173 16.01 -13.60 -1.98
C TYR A 173 15.89 -12.47 -3.00
N LYS A 174 14.67 -12.16 -3.41
CA LYS A 174 14.38 -11.03 -4.29
C LYS A 174 14.17 -9.77 -3.46
N THR A 175 14.76 -8.67 -3.90
CA THR A 175 14.43 -7.35 -3.36
C THR A 175 13.10 -6.88 -3.93
N TRP A 176 12.37 -6.05 -3.18
CA TRP A 176 11.07 -5.54 -3.60
C TRP A 176 11.09 -4.87 -4.98
N SER A 177 12.15 -4.13 -5.32
CA SER A 177 12.28 -3.48 -6.64
C SER A 177 12.43 -4.45 -7.81
N ASN A 178 12.73 -5.72 -7.53
CA ASN A 178 13.02 -6.77 -8.50
C ASN A 178 11.96 -7.89 -8.46
N LEU A 179 10.83 -7.66 -7.78
CA LEU A 179 9.71 -8.58 -7.78
C LEU A 179 8.89 -8.38 -9.05
N GLU A 180 8.75 -9.45 -9.83
CA GLU A 180 7.70 -9.53 -10.85
C GLU A 180 6.34 -9.71 -10.17
N TYR A 181 5.25 -9.47 -10.90
CA TYR A 181 3.92 -9.55 -10.30
C TYR A 181 3.58 -10.96 -9.81
N GLU A 182 4.07 -11.98 -10.52
CA GLU A 182 3.91 -13.38 -10.17
C GLU A 182 4.62 -13.73 -8.86
N ASP A 183 5.82 -13.17 -8.63
CA ASP A 183 6.51 -13.31 -7.34
C ASP A 183 5.72 -12.60 -6.24
N TYR A 184 5.28 -11.37 -6.51
CA TYR A 184 4.50 -10.57 -5.59
C TYR A 184 3.24 -11.31 -5.13
N ILE A 185 2.44 -11.83 -6.07
CA ILE A 185 1.17 -12.49 -5.73
C ILE A 185 1.40 -13.82 -5.01
N LYS A 186 2.49 -14.53 -5.32
CA LYS A 186 2.91 -15.71 -4.55
C LYS A 186 3.19 -15.32 -3.09
N ILE A 187 4.00 -14.29 -2.86
CA ILE A 187 4.31 -13.80 -1.50
C ILE A 187 3.03 -13.40 -0.76
N GLN A 188 2.09 -12.71 -1.43
CA GLN A 188 0.79 -12.37 -0.82
C GLN A 188 -0.04 -13.60 -0.46
N LYS A 189 -0.05 -14.65 -1.31
CA LYS A 189 -0.70 -15.94 -0.99
C LYS A 189 -0.07 -16.62 0.22
N ASP A 190 1.25 -16.58 0.32
CA ASP A 190 1.98 -17.19 1.43
C ASP A 190 1.68 -16.45 2.75
N PHE A 191 1.64 -15.12 2.74
CA PHE A 191 1.17 -14.33 3.88
C PHE A 191 -0.28 -14.63 4.27
N ARG A 192 -1.18 -14.78 3.30
CA ARG A 192 -2.58 -15.18 3.56
C ARG A 192 -2.65 -16.53 4.25
N ASN A 193 -1.90 -17.52 3.78
CA ASN A 193 -1.85 -18.84 4.38
C ASN A 193 -1.28 -18.81 5.81
N TYR A 194 -0.23 -18.00 6.05
CA TYR A 194 0.29 -17.76 7.40
C TYR A 194 -0.78 -17.13 8.33
N CYS A 195 -1.51 -16.15 7.82
CA CYS A 195 -2.55 -15.42 8.56
C CYS A 195 -3.74 -16.32 8.97
N LYS A 196 -4.15 -17.28 8.11
CA LYS A 196 -5.22 -18.25 8.42
C LYS A 196 -4.98 -19.03 9.72
N HIS A 197 -3.71 -19.34 10.04
CA HIS A 197 -3.35 -20.12 11.22
C HIS A 197 -3.13 -19.26 12.47
N SER A 198 -3.00 -17.94 12.30
CA SER A 198 -2.64 -17.01 13.37
C SER A 198 -3.78 -16.08 13.79
N GLY A 199 -4.91 -16.10 13.08
CA GLY A 199 -6.10 -15.29 13.40
C GLY A 199 -5.99 -13.82 12.98
N TYR A 200 -5.01 -13.48 12.14
CA TYR A 200 -4.82 -12.13 11.62
C TYR A 200 -5.27 -12.03 10.16
N VAL A 201 -5.37 -10.80 9.65
CA VAL A 201 -5.50 -10.54 8.21
C VAL A 201 -4.17 -10.00 7.67
N PRO A 202 -3.88 -10.18 6.36
CA PRO A 202 -2.58 -9.80 5.79
C PRO A 202 -2.26 -8.31 6.00
N LEU A 203 -3.20 -7.41 5.75
CA LEU A 203 -2.98 -5.97 5.91
C LEU A 203 -2.50 -5.58 7.32
N GLY A 204 -2.99 -6.27 8.35
CA GLY A 204 -2.66 -6.02 9.76
C GLY A 204 -1.33 -6.61 10.22
N LEU A 205 -0.64 -7.41 9.40
CA LEU A 205 0.53 -8.17 9.84
C LEU A 205 1.75 -7.28 10.10
N GLU A 206 1.93 -6.20 9.32
CA GLU A 206 3.07 -5.30 9.47
C GLU A 206 3.09 -4.64 10.86
N TRP A 207 1.93 -4.19 11.35
CA TRP A 207 1.77 -3.64 12.70
C TRP A 207 2.17 -4.63 13.80
N LYS A 208 2.08 -5.93 13.56
CA LYS A 208 2.50 -6.94 14.53
C LYS A 208 4.01 -7.11 14.50
N ILE A 209 4.59 -7.22 13.30
CA ILE A 209 6.02 -7.51 13.11
C ILE A 209 6.89 -6.33 13.58
N PHE A 210 6.46 -5.10 13.31
CA PHE A 210 7.18 -3.86 13.65
C PHE A 210 6.31 -2.97 14.51
#